data_AF-A0A9X3IHG3-F1
#
_entry.id   AF-A0A9X3IHG3-F1
#
_cell.length_a   1.000
_cell.length_b   1.000
_cell.length_c   1.000
_cell.angle_alpha   90.00
_cell.angle_beta   90.00
_cell.angle_gamma   90.00
#
_symmetry.space_group_name_H-M   'P 1'
#
loop_
_entity.id
_entity.type
_entity.pdbx_description
1 polymer ?
#
loop_
_entity_poly.entity_id
_entity_poly.type
_entity_poly.pdbx_seq_one_letter_code
_entity_poly.pdbx_strand_id
1 'polypeptide(L)'
;MPITPLHLGLGASCKGIGNQHFSFLIFSGVQMLMDIEPLLGIIFDWNTLHLYSHNLIGALLIGLFAIPIGKAMSEFCLYHLFKQIHWQITWRVATFSALTGSFSHIVLDGLMHADMYPFYPFSQTQFLLNLIPYSYIFYGCLFGFILGGILFLLHER
;
A
#
# COMPACT_ATOMS: atom_id res chain seq x y z
N MET A 1 -7.39 -4.95 11.03
CA MET A 1 -8.40 -3.88 10.88
C MET A 1 -8.15 -3.26 9.52
N PRO A 2 -9.20 -3.00 8.72
CA PRO A 2 -9.03 -2.38 7.40
C PRO A 2 -8.67 -0.90 7.54
N ILE A 3 -8.00 -0.36 6.52
CA ILE A 3 -7.64 1.05 6.37
C ILE A 3 -6.77 1.53 7.55
N THR A 4 -5.79 0.71 7.94
CA THR A 4 -4.84 1.11 8.97
C THR A 4 -3.73 1.95 8.35
N PRO A 5 -3.27 3.03 9.02
CA PRO A 5 -2.15 3.83 8.53
C PRO A 5 -0.81 3.08 8.61
N LEU A 6 -0.78 1.84 9.11
CA LEU A 6 0.44 1.11 9.40
C LEU A 6 1.29 0.94 8.13
N HIS A 7 0.67 0.51 7.04
CA HIS A 7 1.35 0.30 5.76
C HIS A 7 1.95 1.59 5.18
N LEU A 8 1.43 2.76 5.55
CA LEU A 8 1.97 4.05 5.10
C LEU A 8 3.41 4.27 5.59
N GLY A 9 3.85 3.56 6.63
CA GLY A 9 5.24 3.58 7.07
C GLY A 9 6.23 3.12 5.99
N LEU A 10 5.87 2.08 5.23
CA LEU A 10 6.68 1.65 4.09
C LEU A 10 6.61 2.68 2.96
N GLY A 11 5.41 3.19 2.65
CA GLY A 11 5.24 4.23 1.63
C GLY A 11 6.05 5.49 1.91
N ALA A 12 6.10 5.93 3.17
CA ALA A 12 6.89 7.07 3.61
C ALA A 12 8.39 6.80 3.47
N SER A 13 8.86 5.60 3.82
CA SER A 13 10.25 5.17 3.61
C SER A 13 10.62 5.21 2.13
N CYS A 14 9.80 4.62 1.26
CA CYS A 14 9.97 4.65 -0.19
C CYS A 14 9.97 6.08 -0.75
N LYS A 15 9.09 6.96 -0.25
CA LYS A 15 9.05 8.37 -0.65
C LYS A 15 10.29 9.13 -0.19
N GLY A 16 10.72 8.92 1.05
CA GLY A 16 11.92 9.56 1.60
C GLY A 16 13.17 9.21 0.81
N ILE A 17 13.33 7.94 0.40
CA ILE A 17 14.49 7.46 -0.37
C ILE A 17 14.37 7.83 -1.85
N GLY A 18 13.21 7.55 -2.47
CA GLY A 18 13.00 7.70 -3.91
C GLY A 18 12.66 9.12 -4.37
N ASN A 19 12.29 10.01 -3.44
CA ASN A 19 11.87 11.39 -3.70
C ASN A 19 10.91 11.52 -4.90
N GLN A 20 11.35 12.11 -6.02
CA GLN A 20 10.52 12.34 -7.22
C GLN A 20 10.19 11.05 -7.98
N HIS A 21 10.90 9.95 -7.70
CA HIS A 21 10.71 8.64 -8.33
C HIS A 21 9.62 7.79 -7.64
N PHE A 22 9.00 8.31 -6.57
CA PHE A 22 7.93 7.61 -5.83
C PHE A 22 6.80 8.57 -5.45
N SER A 23 5.56 8.12 -5.63
CA SER A 23 4.35 8.87 -5.26
C SER A 23 3.72 8.27 -4.01
N PHE A 24 3.86 8.98 -2.89
CA PHE A 24 3.22 8.62 -1.63
C PHE A 24 1.68 8.65 -1.73
N LEU A 25 1.10 9.57 -2.51
CA LEU A 25 -0.35 9.66 -2.72
C LEU A 25 -0.90 8.42 -3.42
N ILE A 26 -0.22 7.94 -4.47
CA ILE A 26 -0.63 6.72 -5.19
C ILE A 26 -0.54 5.51 -4.26
N PHE A 27 0.60 5.34 -3.58
CA PHE A 27 0.80 4.26 -2.63
C PHE A 27 -0.30 4.26 -1.54
N SER A 28 -0.59 5.41 -0.95
CA SER A 28 -1.63 5.55 0.07
C SER A 28 -3.01 5.17 -0.45
N GLY A 29 -3.37 5.58 -1.67
CA GLY A 29 -4.61 5.19 -2.32
C GLY A 29 -4.70 3.68 -2.58
N VAL A 30 -3.57 3.04 -2.92
CA VAL A 30 -3.54 1.57 -3.07
C VAL A 30 -3.82 0.86 -1.75
N GLN A 31 -3.28 1.34 -0.62
CA GLN A 31 -3.59 0.74 0.68
C GLN A 31 -5.09 0.76 0.96
N MET A 32 -5.74 1.90 0.68
CA MET A 32 -7.20 2.02 0.82
C MET A 32 -7.97 1.07 -0.11
N LEU A 33 -7.53 0.90 -1.36
CA LEU A 33 -8.16 0.00 -2.32
C LEU A 33 -8.04 -1.47 -1.92
N MET A 34 -6.87 -1.89 -1.44
CA MET A 34 -6.65 -3.25 -0.94
C MET A 34 -7.60 -3.53 0.24
N ASP A 35 -7.67 -2.60 1.19
CA ASP A 35 -8.48 -2.73 2.41
C ASP A 35 -10.01 -2.72 2.19
N ILE A 36 -10.50 -2.51 0.97
CA ILE A 36 -11.95 -2.58 0.68
C ILE A 36 -12.49 -3.97 1.00
N GLU A 37 -11.77 -5.04 0.64
CA GLU A 37 -12.24 -6.41 0.89
C GLU A 37 -12.45 -6.70 2.39
N PRO A 38 -11.45 -6.54 3.29
CA PRO A 38 -11.63 -6.80 4.71
C PRO A 38 -12.62 -5.82 5.35
N LEU A 39 -12.76 -4.59 4.82
CA LEU A 39 -13.82 -3.67 5.25
C LEU A 39 -15.21 -4.20 4.95
N LEU A 40 -15.44 -4.66 3.72
CA LEU A 40 -16.71 -5.29 3.34
C LEU A 40 -16.95 -6.55 4.15
N GLY A 41 -15.92 -7.36 4.38
CA GLY A 41 -16.01 -8.56 5.21
C GLY A 41 -16.44 -8.27 6.65
N ILE A 42 -15.98 -7.17 7.25
CA ILE A 42 -16.46 -6.75 8.58
C ILE A 42 -17.90 -6.25 8.52
N ILE A 43 -18.27 -5.45 7.51
CA ILE A 43 -19.62 -4.88 7.37
C ILE A 43 -20.67 -5.97 7.15
N PHE A 44 -20.32 -7.01 6.39
CA PHE A 44 -21.20 -8.11 6.02
C PHE A 44 -20.98 -9.39 6.84
N ASP A 45 -20.15 -9.34 7.89
CA ASP A 45 -19.86 -10.46 8.79
C ASP A 45 -19.39 -11.74 8.07
N TRP A 46 -18.39 -11.60 7.18
CA TRP A 46 -17.79 -12.73 6.48
C TRP A 46 -16.90 -13.56 7.40
N ASN A 47 -16.89 -14.88 7.19
CA ASN A 47 -16.01 -15.81 7.91
C ASN A 47 -14.52 -15.63 7.57
N THR A 48 -14.20 -14.95 6.47
CA THR A 48 -12.83 -14.76 5.97
C THR A 48 -12.74 -13.38 5.33
N LEU A 49 -11.74 -12.59 5.72
CA LEU A 49 -11.61 -11.19 5.36
C LEU A 49 -10.60 -10.94 4.23
N HIS A 50 -9.64 -11.86 4.01
CA HIS A 50 -8.50 -11.67 3.11
C HIS A 50 -8.34 -12.79 2.07
N LEU A 51 -9.37 -13.07 1.25
CA LEU A 51 -9.38 -14.22 0.34
C LEU A 51 -9.38 -13.83 -1.15
N TYR A 52 -10.39 -13.07 -1.57
CA TYR A 52 -10.70 -12.79 -2.96
C TYR A 52 -9.66 -11.87 -3.63
N SER A 53 -9.26 -10.79 -2.95
CA SER A 53 -8.33 -9.80 -3.49
C SER A 53 -6.94 -9.84 -2.82
N HIS A 54 -6.83 -10.38 -1.61
CA HIS A 54 -5.57 -10.53 -0.86
C HIS A 54 -4.74 -11.75 -1.31
N ASN A 55 -4.59 -11.91 -2.63
CA ASN A 55 -3.69 -12.88 -3.26
C ASN A 55 -2.88 -12.20 -4.39
N LEU A 56 -1.82 -12.84 -4.88
CA LEU A 56 -0.90 -12.22 -5.85
C LEU A 56 -1.60 -11.73 -7.12
N ILE A 57 -2.64 -12.43 -7.58
CA ILE A 57 -3.44 -12.02 -8.76
C ILE A 57 -4.24 -10.77 -8.40
N GLY A 58 -4.93 -10.77 -7.25
CA GLY A 58 -5.69 -9.63 -6.77
C GLY A 58 -4.83 -8.38 -6.57
N ALA A 59 -3.65 -8.50 -5.95
CA ALA A 59 -2.71 -7.38 -5.85
C ALA A 59 -2.23 -6.87 -7.20
N LEU A 60 -1.97 -7.77 -8.17
CA LEU A 60 -1.60 -7.34 -9.52
C LEU A 60 -2.76 -6.57 -10.17
N LEU A 61 -3.99 -7.09 -10.09
CA LEU A 61 -5.16 -6.44 -10.70
C LEU A 61 -5.48 -5.09 -10.05
N ILE A 62 -5.52 -5.02 -8.71
CA ILE A 62 -5.73 -3.77 -7.98
C ILE A 62 -4.59 -2.79 -8.28
N GLY A 63 -3.33 -3.27 -8.27
CA GLY A 63 -2.17 -2.46 -8.62
C GLY A 63 -2.30 -1.85 -10.01
N LEU A 64 -2.59 -2.66 -11.03
CA LEU A 64 -2.78 -2.21 -12.41
C LEU A 64 -3.95 -1.22 -12.55
N PHE A 65 -5.07 -1.49 -11.87
CA PHE A 65 -6.23 -0.59 -11.83
C PHE A 65 -5.90 0.76 -11.17
N ALA A 66 -5.08 0.74 -10.12
CA ALA A 66 -4.67 1.93 -9.39
C ALA A 66 -3.68 2.81 -10.16
N ILE A 67 -3.01 2.33 -11.22
CA ILE A 67 -2.04 3.14 -11.98
C ILE A 67 -2.69 4.38 -12.61
N PRO A 68 -3.67 4.26 -13.54
CA PRO A 68 -4.27 5.41 -14.18
C PRO A 68 -5.09 6.27 -13.20
N ILE A 69 -5.84 5.62 -12.30
CA ILE A 69 -6.71 6.31 -11.33
C ILE A 69 -5.87 7.05 -10.30
N GLY A 70 -4.88 6.37 -9.72
CA GLY A 70 -3.98 6.95 -8.74
C GLY A 70 -3.19 8.12 -9.33
N LYS A 71 -2.71 8.02 -10.57
CA LYS A 71 -2.09 9.15 -11.28
C LYS A 71 -3.05 10.34 -11.40
N ALA A 72 -4.23 10.13 -11.97
CA ALA A 72 -5.20 11.20 -12.19
C ALA A 72 -5.65 11.86 -10.87
N MET A 73 -6.00 11.06 -9.86
CA MET A 73 -6.41 11.56 -8.55
C MET A 73 -5.27 12.27 -7.81
N SER A 74 -4.05 11.74 -7.89
CA SER A 74 -2.89 12.38 -7.24
C SER A 74 -2.56 13.73 -7.88
N GLU A 75 -2.58 13.83 -9.20
CA GLU A 75 -2.36 15.10 -9.92
C GLU A 75 -3.47 16.10 -9.64
N PHE A 76 -4.73 15.64 -9.60
CA PHE A 76 -5.86 16.46 -9.17
C PHE A 76 -5.66 17.02 -7.75
N CYS A 77 -5.27 16.16 -6.81
CA CYS A 77 -4.98 16.56 -5.43
C CYS A 77 -3.80 17.54 -5.37
N LEU A 78 -2.71 17.28 -6.08
CA LEU A 78 -1.54 18.15 -6.13
C LEU A 78 -1.88 19.54 -6.67
N TYR A 79 -2.69 19.60 -7.72
CA TYR A 79 -3.16 20.86 -8.31
C TYR A 79 -4.10 21.62 -7.37
N HIS A 80 -5.17 20.97 -6.89
CA HIS A 80 -6.24 21.67 -6.16
C HIS A 80 -5.93 21.90 -4.69
N LEU A 81 -5.38 20.90 -3.99
CA LEU A 81 -5.14 20.93 -2.55
C LEU A 81 -3.75 21.51 -2.22
N PHE A 82 -2.72 21.09 -2.94
CA PHE A 82 -1.33 21.45 -2.64
C PHE A 82 -0.77 22.59 -3.50
N LYS A 83 -1.56 23.10 -4.47
CA LYS A 83 -1.19 24.20 -5.37
C LYS A 83 0.10 23.97 -6.19
N GLN A 84 0.43 22.70 -6.44
CA GLN A 84 1.57 22.27 -7.24
C GLN A 84 1.19 22.19 -8.73
N ILE A 85 1.02 23.36 -9.36
CA ILE A 85 0.39 23.53 -10.68
C ILE A 85 1.10 22.77 -11.81
N HIS A 86 2.43 22.63 -11.74
CA HIS A 86 3.24 22.02 -12.80
C HIS A 86 3.66 20.58 -12.50
N TRP A 87 3.23 20.01 -11.37
CA TRP A 87 3.67 18.67 -10.99
C TRP A 87 2.96 17.61 -11.81
N GLN A 88 3.74 16.84 -12.58
CA GLN A 88 3.24 15.71 -13.36
C GLN A 88 3.90 14.42 -12.90
N ILE A 89 3.08 13.45 -12.52
CA ILE A 89 3.51 12.11 -12.16
C ILE A 89 3.69 11.32 -13.45
N THR A 90 4.92 10.90 -13.73
CA THR A 90 5.19 10.04 -14.90
C THR A 90 4.53 8.67 -14.74
N TRP A 91 4.20 8.01 -15.85
CA TRP A 91 3.67 6.65 -15.84
C TRP A 91 4.58 5.67 -15.12
N ARG A 92 5.91 5.83 -15.23
CA ARG A 92 6.89 4.99 -14.52
C ARG A 92 6.73 5.12 -13.00
N VAL A 93 6.59 6.34 -12.49
CA VAL A 93 6.38 6.60 -11.05
C VAL A 93 5.03 6.05 -10.60
N ALA A 94 3.97 6.24 -11.40
CA ALA A 94 2.66 5.69 -11.08
C ALA A 94 2.67 4.15 -10.99
N THR A 95 3.23 3.48 -12.01
CA THR A 95 3.38 2.02 -12.03
C THR A 95 4.19 1.52 -10.85
N PHE A 96 5.37 2.11 -10.60
CA PHE A 96 6.24 1.67 -9.53
C PHE A 96 5.59 1.86 -8.15
N SER A 97 4.93 3.00 -7.92
CA SER A 97 4.28 3.29 -6.64
C SER A 97 3.07 2.40 -6.39
N ALA A 98 2.24 2.16 -7.42
CA ALA A 98 1.04 1.35 -7.31
C ALA A 98 1.36 -0.13 -7.08
N LEU A 99 2.29 -0.71 -7.86
CA LEU A 99 2.68 -2.11 -7.70
C LEU A 99 3.44 -2.34 -6.39
N THR A 100 4.30 -1.40 -5.99
CA THR A 100 4.93 -1.48 -4.66
C THR A 100 3.87 -1.46 -3.56
N GLY A 101 2.84 -0.61 -3.67
CA GLY A 101 1.71 -0.57 -2.76
C GLY A 101 1.01 -1.92 -2.64
N SER A 102 0.50 -2.46 -3.74
CA SER A 102 -0.35 -3.66 -3.70
C SER A 102 0.42 -4.90 -3.27
N PHE A 103 1.64 -5.11 -3.76
CA PHE A 103 2.44 -6.27 -3.36
C PHE A 103 2.94 -6.16 -1.92
N SER A 104 3.37 -4.97 -1.48
CA SER A 104 3.81 -4.80 -0.10
C SER A 104 2.66 -4.94 0.90
N HIS A 105 1.45 -4.51 0.54
CA HIS A 105 0.24 -4.76 1.33
C HIS A 105 0.05 -6.25 1.54
N ILE A 106 0.13 -7.05 0.47
CA ILE A 106 -0.02 -8.50 0.61
C ILE A 106 1.08 -9.12 1.47
N VAL A 107 2.32 -8.66 1.34
CA VAL A 107 3.41 -9.20 2.17
C VAL A 107 3.18 -8.88 3.64
N LEU A 108 2.84 -7.63 3.96
CA LEU A 108 2.65 -7.18 5.33
C LEU A 108 1.44 -7.85 5.97
N ASP A 109 0.28 -7.86 5.31
CA ASP A 109 -0.89 -8.57 5.82
C ASP A 109 -0.67 -10.07 5.90
N GLY A 110 0.08 -10.66 4.96
CA GLY A 110 0.43 -12.08 5.00
C GLY A 110 1.23 -12.47 6.24
N LEU A 111 2.02 -11.55 6.79
CA LEU A 111 2.74 -11.75 8.06
C LEU A 111 1.80 -11.63 9.29
N MET A 112 0.70 -10.88 9.17
CA MET A 112 -0.19 -10.50 10.27
C MET A 112 -1.49 -11.32 10.37
N HIS A 113 -1.98 -11.84 9.24
CA HIS A 113 -3.33 -12.40 9.11
C HIS A 113 -3.30 -13.88 8.73
N ALA A 114 -3.95 -14.71 9.54
CA ALA A 114 -3.97 -16.15 9.36
C ALA A 114 -4.87 -16.61 8.20
N ASP A 115 -5.83 -15.77 7.81
CA ASP A 115 -6.83 -16.05 6.79
C ASP A 115 -6.43 -15.54 5.40
N MET A 116 -5.13 -15.38 5.17
CA MET A 116 -4.58 -14.80 3.96
C MET A 116 -3.72 -15.80 3.18
N TYR A 117 -4.00 -15.94 1.90
CA TYR A 117 -3.43 -17.01 1.08
C TYR A 117 -2.85 -16.44 -0.22
N PRO A 118 -1.55 -16.10 -0.26
CA PRO A 118 -0.94 -15.40 -1.40
C PRO A 118 -1.11 -16.11 -2.75
N PHE A 119 -1.22 -17.44 -2.75
CA PHE A 119 -1.33 -18.28 -3.96
C PHE A 119 -2.77 -18.76 -4.26
N TYR A 120 -3.79 -18.23 -3.59
CA TYR A 120 -5.18 -18.51 -3.93
C TYR A 120 -5.49 -18.04 -5.37
N PRO A 121 -6.28 -18.78 -6.19
CA PRO A 121 -7.06 -19.99 -5.88
C PRO A 121 -6.31 -21.32 -6.04
N PHE A 122 -5.03 -21.30 -6.42
CA PHE A 122 -4.28 -22.53 -6.68
C PHE A 122 -3.83 -23.24 -5.40
N SER A 123 -3.61 -22.49 -4.32
CA SER A 123 -3.22 -23.03 -3.03
C SER A 123 -3.73 -22.16 -1.89
N GLN A 124 -4.18 -22.79 -0.80
CA GLN A 124 -4.54 -22.15 0.47
C GLN A 124 -3.41 -22.29 1.49
N THR A 125 -2.16 -22.16 1.04
CA THR A 125 -1.00 -22.19 1.95
C THR A 125 -0.68 -20.79 2.43
N GLN A 126 -0.75 -20.59 3.75
CA GLN A 126 -0.32 -19.36 4.41
C GLN A 126 1.09 -19.58 5.00
N PHE A 127 2.12 -19.28 4.22
CA PHE A 127 3.52 -19.51 4.58
C PHE A 127 4.20 -18.30 5.24
N LEU A 128 3.57 -17.13 5.22
CA LEU A 128 4.14 -15.89 5.77
C LEU A 128 3.78 -15.67 7.24
N LEU A 129 2.66 -16.26 7.69
CA LEU A 129 2.13 -16.01 9.03
C LEU A 129 3.17 -16.29 10.12
N ASN A 130 3.33 -15.31 11.02
CA ASN A 130 4.20 -15.40 12.20
C ASN A 130 5.70 -15.63 11.91
N LEU A 131 6.18 -15.41 10.68
CA LEU A 131 7.64 -15.41 10.40
C LEU A 131 8.37 -14.31 11.19
N ILE A 132 7.67 -13.20 11.45
CA ILE A 132 8.16 -12.07 12.22
C ILE A 132 7.08 -11.72 13.26
N PRO A 133 7.42 -11.44 14.53
CA PRO A 133 6.41 -11.05 15.51
C PRO A 133 5.71 -9.74 15.11
N TYR A 134 4.40 -9.66 15.35
CA TYR A 134 3.59 -8.47 15.01
C TYR A 134 4.21 -7.16 15.53
N SER A 135 4.80 -7.15 16.73
CA SER A 135 5.44 -5.96 17.29
C SER A 135 6.56 -5.41 16.40
N TYR A 136 7.35 -6.26 15.75
CA TYR A 136 8.42 -5.83 14.86
C TYR A 136 7.87 -5.22 13.58
N ILE A 137 6.78 -5.77 13.04
CA ILE A 137 6.06 -5.19 11.89
C ILE A 137 5.52 -3.82 12.29
N PHE A 138 4.85 -3.74 13.45
CA PHE A 138 4.26 -2.51 13.94
C PHE A 138 5.30 -1.39 14.13
N TYR A 139 6.36 -1.65 14.91
CA TYR A 139 7.40 -0.68 15.19
C TYR A 139 8.26 -0.39 13.96
N GLY A 140 8.47 -1.37 13.07
CA GLY A 140 9.18 -1.18 11.81
C GLY A 140 8.46 -0.21 10.88
N CYS A 141 7.13 -0.37 10.73
CA CYS A 141 6.30 0.58 9.99
C CYS A 141 6.30 1.97 10.63
N LEU A 142 6.13 2.06 11.95
CA LEU A 142 6.17 3.35 12.65
C LEU A 142 7.51 4.06 12.47
N PHE A 143 8.62 3.34 12.63
CA PHE A 143 9.96 3.88 12.43
C PHE A 143 10.19 4.30 10.98
N GLY A 144 9.75 3.48 10.02
CA GLY A 144 9.82 3.80 8.59
C GLY A 144 9.04 5.07 8.24
N PHE A 145 7.89 5.29 8.87
CA PHE A 145 7.12 6.51 8.70
C PHE A 145 7.92 7.75 9.13
N ILE A 146 8.49 7.71 10.34
CA ILE A 146 9.27 8.82 10.90
C ILE A 146 10.52 9.08 10.05
N LEU A 147 11.32 8.04 9.78
CA LEU A 147 12.56 8.15 9.03
C LEU A 147 12.31 8.63 7.60
N GLY A 148 11.31 8.06 6.93
CA GLY A 148 10.91 8.47 5.58
C GLY A 148 10.46 9.93 5.52
N GLY A 149 9.70 10.38 6.52
CA GLY A 149 9.32 11.80 6.67
C GLY A 149 10.52 12.72 6.86
N ILE A 150 11.48 12.36 7.70
CA ILE A 150 12.72 13.12 7.90
C ILE A 150 13.51 13.21 6.58
N LEU A 151 13.71 12.09 5.88
CA LEU A 151 14.43 12.07 4.61
C LEU A 151 13.73 12.91 3.54
N PHE A 152 12.40 12.87 3.47
CA PHE A 152 11.63 13.70 2.56
C PHE A 152 11.84 15.20 2.84
N LEU A 153 11.78 15.62 4.10
CA LEU A 153 12.01 17.02 4.49
C LEU A 153 13.44 17.49 4.23
N LEU A 154 14.43 16.59 4.29
CA LEU A 154 15.81 16.92 3.95
C LEU A 154 16.01 17.13 2.44
N HIS A 155 15.23 16.45 1.60
CA HIS A 155 15.26 16.63 0.14
C HIS A 155 14.52 17.88 -0.36
N GLU A 156 13.60 18.43 0.43
CA GLU A 156 12.84 19.65 0.11
C GLU A 156 13.62 20.96 0.41
N ARG A 157 14.80 20.86 1.03
CA ARG A 157 15.72 21.99 1.24
C ARG A 157 16.64 22.19 0.06
#